data_AF-A0A528V4D4-F1
#
_entry.id   AF-A0A528V4D4-F1
#
_cell.length_a   1.000
_cell.length_b   1.000
_cell.length_c   1.000
_cell.angle_alpha   90.00
_cell.angle_beta   90.00
_cell.angle_gamma   90.00
#
_symmetry.space_group_name_H-M   'P 1'
#
loop_
_entity.id
_entity.type
_entity.pdbx_description
1 polymer ?
#
loop_
_entity_poly.entity_id
_entity_poly.type
_entity_poly.pdbx_seq_one_letter_code
_entity_poly.pdbx_strand_id
1 'polypeptide(L)'
;IWIAVQTGWDTVSALVFRPRVGELLVNTLLLVVLAVPICIVLSVALAWLTERSSLPGARLWAWLSVAPLAIPAFVHSYAWITLVPGLHGLWAGVLVSVVAYF
;
A
#
# COMPACT_ATOMS: atom_id res chain seq x y z
N ILE A 1 7.12 16.68 20.36
CA ILE A 1 7.59 16.88 21.75
C ILE A 1 7.15 18.23 22.30
N TRP A 2 7.51 19.35 21.67
CA TRP A 2 7.04 20.70 22.07
C TRP A 2 5.51 20.82 22.21
N ILE A 3 4.75 20.31 21.22
CA ILE A 3 3.28 20.28 21.27
C ILE A 3 2.76 19.46 22.46
N ALA A 4 3.37 18.31 22.77
CA ALA A 4 2.95 17.47 23.90
C ALA A 4 3.18 18.16 25.25
N VAL A 5 4.26 18.93 25.37
CA VAL A 5 4.56 19.75 26.55
C VAL A 5 3.57 20.91 26.69
N GLN A 6 3.16 21.55 25.58
CA GLN A 6 2.17 22.64 25.59
C GLN A 6 0.72 22.17 25.84
N THR A 7 0.36 20.95 25.42
CA THR A 7 -1.03 20.43 25.50
C THR A 7 -1.33 19.72 26.84
N GLY A 8 -0.30 19.44 27.64
CA GLY A 8 -0.40 18.67 28.88
C GLY A 8 -0.40 17.15 28.63
N TRP A 9 0.35 16.42 29.45
CA TRP A 9 0.52 14.96 29.32
C TRP A 9 -0.80 14.17 29.42
N ASP A 10 -1.75 14.65 30.20
CA ASP A 10 -3.08 14.02 30.35
C ASP A 10 -3.93 14.11 29.08
N THR A 11 -3.84 15.23 28.35
CA THR A 11 -4.53 15.40 27.07
C THR A 11 -3.91 14.51 26.00
N VAL A 12 -2.57 14.44 25.95
CA VAL A 12 -1.84 13.61 24.99
C VAL A 12 -2.14 12.13 25.20
N SER A 13 -2.14 11.64 26.44
CA SER A 13 -2.49 10.23 26.74
C SER A 13 -3.94 9.93 26.33
N ALA A 14 -4.88 10.82 26.63
CA ALA A 14 -6.28 10.68 26.22
C ALA A 14 -6.49 10.74 24.69
N LEU A 15 -5.57 11.36 23.93
CA LEU A 15 -5.59 11.38 22.47
C LEU A 15 -4.93 10.14 21.84
N VAL A 16 -3.81 9.69 22.40
CA VAL A 16 -3.04 8.54 21.91
C VAL A 16 -3.75 7.22 22.20
N PHE A 17 -4.30 7.04 23.41
CA PHE A 17 -4.94 5.79 23.82
C PHE A 17 -6.42 5.71 23.44
N ARG A 18 -6.85 6.44 22.40
CA ARG A 18 -8.22 6.31 21.89
C ARG A 18 -8.42 4.94 21.24
N PRO A 19 -9.59 4.29 21.42
CA PRO A 19 -9.89 3.01 20.75
C PRO A 19 -9.61 3.03 19.24
N ARG A 20 -9.85 4.18 18.59
CA ARG A 20 -9.59 4.40 17.16
C ARG A 20 -8.11 4.25 16.77
N VAL A 21 -7.16 4.58 17.64
CA VAL A 21 -5.73 4.39 17.35
C VAL A 21 -5.41 2.90 17.27
N GLY A 22 -5.96 2.10 18.19
CA GLY A 22 -5.86 0.64 18.12
C GLY A 22 -6.48 0.06 16.85
N GLU A 23 -7.68 0.52 16.48
CA GLU A 23 -8.36 0.13 15.24
C GLU A 23 -7.51 0.46 13.99
N LEU A 24 -6.95 1.66 13.92
CA LEU A 24 -6.08 2.08 12.82
C LEU A 24 -4.80 1.26 12.76
N LEU A 25 -4.16 1.00 13.91
CA LEU A 25 -2.97 0.16 13.99
C LEU A 25 -3.25 -1.26 13.48
N VAL A 26 -4.38 -1.87 13.89
CA VAL A 26 -4.79 -3.17 13.40
C VAL A 26 -5.03 -3.13 11.88
N ASN A 27 -5.72 -2.13 11.36
CA ASN A 27 -5.93 -1.97 9.92
C ASN A 27 -4.61 -1.82 9.15
N THR A 28 -3.65 -1.05 9.67
CA THR A 28 -2.31 -0.92 9.06
C THR A 28 -1.55 -2.23 9.09
N LEU A 29 -1.57 -2.94 10.21
CA LEU A 29 -0.91 -4.24 10.33
C LEU A 29 -1.52 -5.26 9.36
N LEU A 30 -2.85 -5.34 9.28
CA LEU A 30 -3.55 -6.19 8.34
C LEU A 30 -3.20 -5.84 6.90
N LEU A 31 -3.19 -4.54 6.56
CA LEU A 31 -2.81 -4.08 5.23
C LEU A 31 -1.39 -4.53 4.87
N VAL A 32 -0.42 -4.33 5.77
CA VAL A 32 0.99 -4.70 5.55
C VAL A 32 1.13 -6.22 5.41
N VAL A 33 0.55 -7.00 6.33
CA VAL A 33 0.64 -8.46 6.33
C VAL A 33 0.00 -9.09 5.10
N LEU A 34 -1.01 -8.45 4.51
CA LEU A 34 -1.64 -8.92 3.28
C LEU A 34 -0.91 -8.43 2.02
N ALA A 35 -0.64 -7.14 1.91
CA ALA A 35 -0.10 -6.55 0.69
C ALA A 35 1.36 -6.96 0.44
N VAL A 36 2.22 -6.94 1.47
CA VAL A 36 3.66 -7.18 1.31
C VAL A 36 3.96 -8.57 0.76
N PRO A 37 3.38 -9.68 1.28
CA PRO A 37 3.63 -11.00 0.70
C PRO A 37 3.16 -11.12 -0.74
N ILE A 38 2.02 -10.50 -1.08
CA ILE A 38 1.49 -10.50 -2.44
C ILE A 38 2.45 -9.76 -3.38
N CYS A 39 2.92 -8.57 -2.98
CA CYS A 39 3.95 -7.83 -3.73
C CYS A 39 5.18 -8.71 -3.95
N ILE A 40 5.77 -9.27 -2.89
CA ILE A 40 6.97 -10.11 -2.98
C ILE A 40 6.78 -11.25 -3.99
N VAL A 41 5.67 -11.98 -3.90
CA VAL A 41 5.39 -13.10 -4.82
C VAL A 41 5.29 -12.61 -6.26
N LEU A 42 4.58 -11.51 -6.51
CA LEU A 42 4.42 -10.94 -7.85
C LEU A 42 5.74 -10.40 -8.40
N SER A 43 6.49 -9.62 -7.63
CA SER A 43 7.78 -9.05 -8.04
C SER A 43 8.77 -10.16 -8.40
N VAL A 44 8.89 -11.17 -7.54
CA VAL A 44 9.83 -12.29 -7.75
C VAL A 44 9.41 -13.13 -8.95
N ALA A 45 8.11 -13.40 -9.12
CA ALA A 45 7.61 -14.12 -10.29
C ALA A 45 7.89 -13.36 -11.58
N LEU A 46 7.63 -12.05 -11.62
CA LEU A 46 7.90 -11.21 -12.79
C LEU A 46 9.39 -11.11 -13.09
N ALA A 47 10.23 -10.91 -12.08
CA ALA A 47 11.68 -10.88 -12.25
C ALA A 47 12.21 -12.22 -12.79
N TRP A 48 11.72 -13.33 -12.24
CA TRP A 48 12.08 -14.66 -12.73
C TRP A 48 11.66 -14.86 -14.19
N LEU A 49 10.44 -14.45 -14.55
CA LEU A 49 9.91 -14.58 -15.90
C LEU A 49 10.69 -13.72 -16.92
N THR A 50 11.08 -12.49 -16.56
CA THR A 50 11.79 -11.59 -17.48
C THR A 50 13.28 -11.93 -17.62
N GLU A 51 13.92 -12.46 -16.58
CA GLU A 51 15.37 -12.70 -16.59
C GLU A 51 15.75 -14.17 -16.82
N ARG A 52 14.96 -15.13 -16.33
CA ARG A 52 15.31 -16.56 -16.30
C ARG A 52 14.43 -17.45 -17.16
N SER A 53 13.46 -16.88 -17.88
CA SER A 53 12.58 -17.63 -18.77
C SER A 53 12.65 -17.10 -20.20
N SER A 54 12.29 -17.93 -21.18
CA SER A 54 12.23 -17.57 -22.60
C SER A 54 10.92 -16.82 -22.93
N LEU A 55 10.61 -15.79 -22.15
CA LEU A 55 9.37 -15.04 -22.29
C LEU A 55 9.44 -14.06 -23.49
N PRO A 56 8.54 -14.17 -24.47
CA PRO A 56 8.57 -13.29 -25.64
C PRO A 56 8.32 -11.84 -25.22
N GLY A 57 9.20 -10.95 -25.65
CA GLY A 57 9.10 -9.52 -25.33
C GLY A 57 9.43 -9.19 -23.87
N ALA A 58 10.25 -9.99 -23.17
CA ALA A 58 10.62 -9.79 -21.76
C ALA A 58 10.97 -8.33 -21.37
N ARG A 59 11.60 -7.57 -22.27
CA ARG A 59 11.90 -6.15 -22.06
C ARG A 59 10.66 -5.27 -21.92
N LEU A 60 9.61 -5.52 -22.71
CA LEU A 60 8.34 -4.81 -22.59
C LEU A 60 7.68 -5.12 -21.25
N TRP A 61 7.67 -6.39 -20.85
CA TRP A 61 7.13 -6.80 -19.55
C TRP A 61 7.87 -6.14 -18.39
N ALA A 62 9.21 -6.09 -18.43
CA ALA A 62 10.00 -5.38 -17.43
C ALA A 62 9.63 -3.88 -17.33
N TRP A 63 9.38 -3.21 -18.46
CA TRP A 63 8.95 -1.82 -18.46
C TRP A 63 7.54 -1.64 -17.88
N LEU A 64 6.62 -2.52 -18.26
CA LEU A 64 5.24 -2.49 -17.75
C LEU A 64 5.18 -2.75 -16.24
N SER A 65 6.02 -3.63 -15.70
CA SER A 65 6.09 -3.90 -14.26
C SER A 65 6.51 -2.67 -13.45
N VAL A 66 7.38 -1.82 -14.00
CA VAL A 66 7.88 -0.61 -13.32
C VAL A 66 6.95 0.59 -13.52
N ALA A 67 6.11 0.59 -14.56
CA ALA A 67 5.25 1.71 -14.91
C ALA A 67 4.34 2.21 -13.76
N PRO A 68 3.71 1.36 -12.93
CA PRO A 68 2.87 1.81 -11.82
C PRO A 68 3.62 2.63 -10.77
N LEU A 69 4.92 2.38 -10.57
CA LEU A 69 5.76 3.07 -9.60
C LEU A 69 5.98 4.56 -9.96
N ALA A 70 5.81 4.93 -11.23
CA ALA A 70 5.91 6.31 -11.67
C ALA A 70 4.71 7.18 -11.26
N ILE A 71 3.59 6.56 -10.86
CA ILE A 71 2.36 7.26 -10.51
C ILE A 71 2.35 7.58 -9.01
N PRO A 72 2.13 8.84 -8.60
CA PRO A 72 2.05 9.20 -7.18
C PRO A 72 0.92 8.46 -6.44
N ALA A 73 1.15 8.11 -5.18
CA ALA A 73 0.23 7.32 -4.34
C ALA A 73 -1.19 7.89 -4.25
N PHE A 74 -1.29 9.22 -4.11
CA PHE A 74 -2.60 9.90 -4.06
C PHE A 74 -3.35 9.76 -5.38
N VAL A 75 -2.66 9.85 -6.51
CA VAL A 75 -3.26 9.71 -7.84
C VAL A 75 -3.79 8.30 -8.04
N HIS A 76 -3.03 7.27 -7.64
CA HIS A 76 -3.50 5.87 -7.63
C HIS A 76 -4.80 5.74 -6.84
N SER A 77 -4.81 6.23 -5.60
CA SER A 77 -5.97 6.11 -4.72
C SER A 77 -7.22 6.82 -5.29
N TYR A 78 -7.06 8.05 -5.81
CA TYR A 78 -8.16 8.78 -6.42
C TYR A 78 -8.66 8.15 -7.72
N ALA A 79 -7.76 7.66 -8.58
CA ALA A 79 -8.12 7.03 -9.83
C ALA A 79 -9.01 5.79 -9.59
N TRP A 80 -8.62 4.93 -8.64
CA TRP A 80 -9.37 3.71 -8.33
C TRP A 80 -10.73 3.99 -7.70
N ILE A 81 -10.82 4.92 -6.74
CA ILE A 81 -12.09 5.29 -6.12
C ILE A 81 -13.02 5.95 -7.14
N THR A 82 -12.48 6.72 -8.07
CA THR A 82 -13.27 7.35 -9.16
C THR A 82 -13.78 6.30 -10.14
N LEU A 83 -12.94 5.33 -10.52
CA LEU A 83 -13.28 4.27 -11.47
C LEU A 83 -14.29 3.27 -10.88
N VAL A 84 -14.11 2.92 -9.61
CA VAL A 84 -14.97 1.96 -8.89
C VAL A 84 -15.35 2.57 -7.54
N PRO A 85 -16.47 3.30 -7.46
CA PRO A 85 -16.92 3.97 -6.24
C PRO A 85 -17.12 3.04 -5.03
N GLY A 86 -17.27 1.74 -5.26
CA GLY A 86 -17.37 0.71 -4.23
C GLY A 86 -16.02 0.29 -3.61
N LEU A 87 -14.87 0.76 -4.11
CA LEU A 87 -13.56 0.43 -3.56
C LEU A 87 -13.28 1.21 -2.27
N HIS A 88 -13.66 0.64 -1.13
CA HIS A 88 -13.33 1.14 0.19
C HIS A 88 -12.96 0.01 1.16
N GLY A 89 -12.33 0.37 2.28
CA GLY A 89 -11.91 -0.59 3.31
C GLY A 89 -10.60 -1.31 3.00
N LEU A 90 -10.31 -2.35 3.79
CA LEU A 90 -9.03 -3.07 3.77
C LEU A 90 -8.69 -3.64 2.39
N TRP A 91 -9.64 -4.30 1.73
CA TRP A 91 -9.41 -4.96 0.44
C TRP A 91 -9.12 -3.98 -0.68
N ALA A 92 -9.75 -2.80 -0.67
CA ALA A 92 -9.41 -1.74 -1.59
C ALA A 92 -7.98 -1.24 -1.35
N GLY A 93 -7.58 -1.07 -0.09
CA GLY A 93 -6.20 -0.74 0.28
C GLY A 93 -5.20 -1.77 -0.22
N VAL A 94 -5.46 -3.06 0.00
CA VAL A 94 -4.59 -4.16 -0.46
C VAL A 94 -4.45 -4.14 -1.98
N LEU A 95 -5.56 -4.05 -2.71
CA LEU A 95 -5.55 -4.02 -4.18
C LEU A 95 -4.73 -2.84 -4.72
N VAL A 96 -5.00 -1.64 -4.21
CA VAL A 96 -4.31 -0.42 -4.66
C VAL A 96 -2.83 -0.48 -4.30
N SER A 97 -2.48 -0.92 -3.09
CA SER A 97 -1.08 -1.08 -2.67
C SER A 97 -0.34 -2.11 -3.51
N VAL A 98 -0.96 -3.25 -3.81
CA VAL A 98 -0.34 -4.26 -4.66
C VAL A 98 -0.09 -3.66 -6.04
N VAL A 99 -1.12 -3.17 -6.73
CA VAL A 99 -0.99 -2.60 -8.09
C VAL A 99 0.03 -1.47 -8.17
N ALA A 100 0.13 -0.64 -7.14
CA ALA A 100 1.03 0.50 -7.12
C ALA A 100 2.49 0.14 -6.80
N TYR A 101 2.75 -0.94 -6.06
CA TYR A 101 4.06 -1.20 -5.43
C TYR A 101 4.59 -2.64 -5.55
N PHE A 102 4.00 -3.49 -6.39
CA PHE A 102 4.56 -4.81 -6.70
C PHE A 102 5.82 -4.71 -7.58
#